data_AF-A0A6B3HV07-F1
#
_entry.id   AF-A0A6B3HV07-F1
#
_cell.length_a   1.000
_cell.length_b   1.000
_cell.length_c   1.000
_cell.angle_alpha   90.00
_cell.angle_beta   90.00
_cell.angle_gamma   90.00
#
_symmetry.space_group_name_H-M   'P 1'
#
loop_
_entity.id
_entity.type
_entity.pdbx_description
1 polymer ?
#
loop_
_entity_poly.entity_id
_entity_poly.type
_entity_poly.pdbx_seq_one_letter_code
_entity_poly.pdbx_strand_id
1 'polypeptide(L)' 'MQIAIPLFDRFTALDAVGPYEILGRTPGAEVVFVAERTGPVSNDSGSLQLVAHKTLAEVPSPDL' A
#
# COMPACT_ATOMS: atom_id res chain seq x y z
N MET A 1 14.68 4.03 -2.86
CA MET A 1 14.05 4.08 -1.53
C MET A 1 12.74 3.33 -1.61
N GLN A 2 12.64 2.18 -0.96
CA GLN A 2 11.46 1.33 -0.99
C GLN A 2 10.49 1.75 0.12
N ILE A 3 9.26 2.06 -0.25
CA ILE A 3 8.20 2.55 0.64
C ILE A 3 7.04 1.56 0.60
N ALA A 4 6.72 0.96 1.74
CA ALA A 4 5.62 0.00 1.86
C ALA A 4 4.39 0.68 2.47
N ILE A 5 3.28 0.69 1.72
CA ILE A 5 1.99 1.13 2.23
C ILE A 5 1.15 -0.11 2.57
N PRO A 6 0.91 -0.40 3.86
CA PRO A 6 0.13 -1.56 4.25
C PRO A 6 -1.35 -1.36 3.96
N LEU A 7 -1.95 -2.34 3.28
CA LEU A 7 -3.38 -2.49 3.11
C LEU A 7 -3.87 -3.59 4.07
N PHE A 8 -5.01 -3.33 4.70
CA PHE A 8 -5.69 -4.27 5.58
C PHE A 8 -7.20 -4.09 5.43
N ASP A 9 -7.97 -5.10 5.82
CA ASP A 9 -9.42 -5.02 5.72
C ASP A 9 -9.95 -3.77 6.45
N ARG A 10 -10.81 -3.02 5.76
CA ARG A 10 -11.38 -1.76 6.25
C ARG A 10 -10.35 -0.65 6.51
N PHE A 11 -9.28 -0.57 5.72
CA PHE A 11 -8.41 0.60 5.72
C PHE A 11 -9.15 1.87 5.27
N THR A 12 -8.71 3.05 5.72
CA THR A 12 -9.21 4.33 5.23
C THR A 12 -8.53 4.67 3.90
N ALA A 13 -9.33 4.85 2.84
CA ALA A 13 -8.80 4.98 1.48
C ALA A 13 -7.79 6.13 1.31
N LEU A 14 -8.09 7.29 1.90
CA LEU A 14 -7.23 8.47 1.78
C LEU A 14 -5.88 8.30 2.48
N ASP A 15 -5.82 7.51 3.56
CA ASP A 15 -4.58 7.26 4.30
C ASP A 15 -3.60 6.41 3.48
N ALA A 16 -4.09 5.57 2.57
CA ALA A 16 -3.25 4.81 1.63
C ALA A 16 -2.93 5.63 0.37
N VAL A 17 -3.95 6.25 -0.25
CA VAL A 17 -3.80 6.94 -1.55
C VAL A 17 -3.05 8.27 -1.41
N GLY A 18 -3.25 9.00 -0.32
CA GLY A 18 -2.61 10.29 -0.07
C GLY A 18 -1.07 10.20 -0.10
N PRO A 19 -0.46 9.36 0.75
CA PRO A 19 0.98 9.13 0.71
C PRO A 19 1.45 8.53 -0.61
N TYR A 20 0.70 7.61 -1.22
CA TYR A 20 1.03 7.04 -2.53
C TYR A 20 1.23 8.13 -3.60
N GLU A 21 0.28 9.07 -3.72
CA GLU A 21 0.33 10.12 -4.76
C GLU A 21 1.50 11.08 -4.60
N ILE A 22 1.89 11.38 -3.36
CA ILE A 22 3.01 12.29 -3.08
C ILE A 22 4.34 11.56 -3.15
N LEU A 23 4.48 10.44 -2.44
CA LEU A 23 5.73 9.70 -2.32
C LEU A 23 6.11 9.01 -3.63
N GLY A 24 5.13 8.52 -4.40
CA GLY A 24 5.37 7.86 -5.69
C GLY A 24 5.97 8.77 -6.77
N ARG A 25 5.92 10.09 -6.57
CA ARG A 25 6.54 11.09 -7.45
C ARG A 25 7.99 11.42 -7.09
N THR A 26 8.49 10.88 -5.97
CA THR A 26 9.86 11.11 -5.52
C THR A 26 10.84 10.36 -6.42
N PRO A 27 11.86 11.03 -7.00
CA PRO A 27 12.86 10.35 -7.83
C PRO A 27 13.55 9.19 -7.10
N GLY A 28 13.53 8.01 -7.70
CA GLY A 28 14.14 6.80 -7.12
C GLY A 28 13.36 6.16 -5.97
N ALA A 29 12.12 6.60 -5.70
CA ALA A 29 11.22 5.90 -4.80
C ALA A 29 10.50 4.72 -5.50
N GLU A 30 10.35 3.62 -4.78
CA GLU A 30 9.52 2.47 -5.15
C GLU A 30 8.41 2.37 -4.09
N VAL A 31 7.21 2.85 -4.39
CA VAL A 31 6.05 2.71 -3.49
C VAL A 31 5.32 1.41 -3.84
N VAL A 32 5.10 0.55 -2.83
CA VAL A 32 4.43 -0.74 -2.99
C VAL A 32 3.29 -0.90 -1.98
N PHE A 33 2.12 -1.30 -2.46
CA PHE A 33 1.04 -1.76 -1.59
C PHE A 33 1.32 -3.19 -1.13
N VAL A 34 1.35 -3.40 0.18
CA VAL A 34 1.60 -4.70 0.82
C VAL A 34 0.42 -5.11 1.70
N ALA A 35 0.18 -6.40 1.84
CA ALA A 35 -0.84 -6.93 2.75
C ALA A 35 -0.43 -8.30 3.31
N GLU A 36 -1.26 -8.92 4.15
CA GLU A 36 -1.02 -10.30 4.60
C GLU A 36 -1.02 -11.31 3.42
N ARG A 37 -1.85 -11.05 2.41
CA ARG A 37 -1.96 -11.83 1.16
C ARG A 37 -2.06 -10.88 -0.02
N THR A 38 -1.57 -11.31 -1.18
CA THR A 38 -1.76 -10.56 -2.43
C THR A 38 -3.23 -10.57 -2.87
N GLY A 39 -3.62 -9.55 -3.62
CA GLY A 39 -4.97 -9.40 -4.16
C GLY A 39 -5.67 -8.12 -3.69
N PRO A 40 -6.97 -7.98 -4.02
CA PRO A 40 -7.73 -6.80 -3.66
C PRO A 40 -8.03 -6.76 -2.16
N VAL A 41 -7.94 -5.56 -1.58
CA VAL A 41 -8.29 -5.24 -0.19
C VAL A 41 -9.30 -4.11 -0.22
N SER A 42 -10.42 -4.28 0.49
CA SER A 42 -11.51 -3.31 0.53
C SER A 42 -11.29 -2.26 1.61
N ASN A 43 -11.63 -1.01 1.28
CA ASN A 43 -11.63 0.08 2.25
C ASN A 43 -12.81 -0.05 3.24
N ASP A 44 -12.81 0.78 4.28
CA ASP A 44 -13.82 0.83 5.34
C ASP A 44 -15.28 1.00 4.86
N SER A 45 -15.52 1.73 3.77
CA SER A 45 -16.86 1.88 3.17
C SER A 45 -17.22 0.77 2.18
N GLY A 46 -16.26 -0.09 1.80
CA GLY A 46 -16.43 -1.13 0.77
C GLY A 46 -16.61 -0.59 -0.65
N SER A 47 -16.52 0.72 -0.87
CA SER A 47 -16.72 1.35 -2.19
C SER A 47 -15.45 1.38 -3.05
N LEU A 48 -14.28 1.13 -2.46
CA LEU A 48 -12.99 1.12 -3.14
C LEU A 48 -12.19 -0.13 -2.75
N GLN A 49 -11.52 -0.72 -3.73
CA GLN A 49 -10.53 -1.75 -3.52
C GLN A 49 -9.19 -1.30 -4.08
N LEU A 50 -8.11 -1.53 -3.32
CA LEU A 50 -6.74 -1.42 -3.80
C LEU A 50 -6.11 -2.82 -3.85
N VAL A 51 -5.20 -3.05 -4.78
CA VAL A 51 -4.56 -4.35 -4.96
C VAL A 51 -3.19 -4.35 -4.29
N ALA A 52 -3.00 -5.23 -3.32
CA ALA A 52 -1.67 -5.55 -2.79
C ALA A 52 -0.97 -6.52 -3.73
N HIS A 53 0.14 -6.08 -4.32
CA HIS A 53 0.94 -6.90 -5.24
C HIS A 53 2.02 -7.71 -4.53
N LYS A 54 2.35 -7.36 -3.29
CA LYS A 54 3.29 -8.08 -2.44
C LYS A 54 2.69 -8.34 -1.07
N THR A 55 3.18 -9.37 -0.41
CA THR A 55 2.91 -9.63 1.00
C THR A 55 3.89 -8.86 1.89
N LEU A 56 3.54 -8.69 3.16
CA LEU A 56 4.45 -8.15 4.18
C LEU A 56 5.77 -8.95 4.27
N ALA A 57 5.72 -10.27 4.07
CA ALA A 57 6.89 -11.14 4.12
C ALA A 57 7.82 -10.96 2.90
N GLU A 58 7.30 -10.52 1.76
CA GLU A 58 8.09 -10.21 0.56
C GLU A 58 8.79 -8.84 0.63
N VAL A 59 8.40 -7.99 1.59
CA VAL A 59 8.97 -6.66 1.84
C VAL A 59 9.32 -6.53 3.34
N PRO A 60 10.32 -7.30 3.85
CA PRO A 60 10.58 -7.40 5.27
C PRO A 60 11.35 -6.20 5.87
N SER A 61 11.91 -5.34 5.03
CA SER A 61 12.75 -4.21 5.45
C SER A 61 12.62 -3.03 4.48
N PRO A 62 11.42 -2.42 4.36
CA PRO A 62 11.26 -1.19 3.60
C PRO A 62 12.01 -0.05 4.30
N ASP A 63 12.40 0.97 3.52
CA ASP A 63 13.00 2.19 4.08
C ASP A 63 11.96 3.04 4.81
N LEU A 64 10.69 2.96 4.38
CA LEU A 64 9.52 3.62 4.96
C LEU A 64 8.28 2.74 4.90
#